data_AF-A0A7W8GDE5-F1
#
_entry.id   AF-A0A7W8GDE5-F1
#
_cell.length_a   1.000
_cell.length_b   1.000
_cell.length_c   1.000
_cell.angle_alpha   90.00
_cell.angle_beta   90.00
_cell.angle_gamma   90.00
#
_symmetry.space_group_name_H-M   'P 1'
#
loop_
_entity.id
_entity.type
_entity.pdbx_description
1 polymer ?
#
loop_
_entity_poly.entity_id
_entity_poly.type
_entity_poly.pdbx_seq_one_letter_code
_entity_poly.pdbx_strand_id
1 'polypeptide(L)' 'MSRMTILDPLPPLTSYRTQAGRLHVCPTRDGLYLSVDRYGVGAQELTLTREQGLDLLRLLQEQFVSPGD' A
#
# COMPACT_ATOMS: atom_id res chain seq x y z
N MET A 1 1.00 -9.30 36.23
CA MET A 1 -0.04 -8.69 35.37
C MET A 1 0.65 -8.22 34.09
N SER A 2 0.62 -9.02 33.02
CA SER A 2 1.28 -8.68 31.76
C SER A 2 0.48 -7.60 31.04
N ARG A 3 1.15 -6.49 30.71
CA ARG A 3 0.62 -5.37 29.96
C ARG A 3 0.28 -5.86 28.55
N MET A 4 -1.00 -6.01 28.23
CA MET A 4 -1.45 -6.21 26.85
C MET A 4 -1.08 -4.94 26.07
N THR A 5 -0.03 -5.00 25.26
CA THR A 5 0.18 -4.03 24.19
C THR A 5 -1.00 -4.18 23.25
N ILE A 6 -1.91 -3.19 23.28
CA ILE A 6 -2.87 -2.97 22.22
C ILE A 6 -2.01 -2.72 20.98
N LEU A 7 -1.84 -3.74 20.15
CA LEU A 7 -1.33 -3.57 18.80
C LEU A 7 -2.41 -2.75 18.11
N ASP A 8 -2.12 -1.48 17.83
CA ASP A 8 -2.92 -0.70 16.89
C ASP A 8 -3.22 -1.62 15.69
N PRO A 9 -4.48 -1.72 15.24
CA PRO A 9 -4.82 -2.60 14.14
C PRO A 9 -3.90 -2.25 12.96
N LEU A 10 -3.16 -3.25 12.49
CA LEU A 10 -2.28 -3.08 11.34
C LEU A 10 -3.11 -2.47 10.21
N PRO A 11 -2.67 -1.36 9.61
CA PRO A 11 -3.41 -0.78 8.51
C PRO A 11 -3.57 -1.81 7.38
N PRO A 12 -4.68 -1.73 6.64
CA PRO A 12 -4.95 -2.70 5.58
C PRO A 12 -3.85 -2.64 4.51
N LEU A 13 -3.20 -3.80 4.29
CA LEU A 13 -2.19 -3.95 3.25
C LEU A 13 -2.88 -4.28 1.91
N THR A 14 -2.85 -3.35 0.98
CA THR A 14 -3.32 -3.55 -0.40
C THR A 14 -2.16 -4.01 -1.27
N SER A 15 -2.41 -4.98 -2.16
CA SER A 15 -1.36 -5.58 -3.00
C SER A 15 -1.76 -5.62 -4.46
N TYR A 16 -0.99 -4.96 -5.32
CA TYR A 16 -1.17 -4.94 -6.77
C TYR A 16 -0.19 -5.91 -7.42
N ARG A 17 -0.71 -6.93 -8.11
CA ARG A 17 0.10 -7.88 -8.88
C ARG A 17 0.31 -7.36 -10.29
N THR A 18 1.56 -7.42 -10.75
CA THR A 18 1.95 -7.13 -12.13
C THR A 18 2.66 -8.34 -12.72
N GLN A 19 3.02 -8.30 -13.99
CA GLN A 19 3.86 -9.34 -14.60
C GLN A 19 5.28 -9.37 -14.02
N ALA A 20 5.81 -8.22 -13.61
CA ALA A 20 7.19 -8.06 -13.14
C ALA A 20 7.33 -8.16 -11.60
N GLY A 21 6.23 -8.31 -10.86
CA GLY A 21 6.28 -8.32 -9.40
C GLY A 21 4.98 -7.93 -8.71
N ARG A 22 5.10 -7.50 -7.46
CA ARG A 22 4.03 -7.01 -6.60
C ARG A 22 4.39 -5.66 -5.98
N LEU A 23 3.42 -4.75 -6.00
CA LEU A 23 3.45 -3.53 -5.19
C LEU A 23 2.54 -3.72 -3.98
N HIS A 24 3.13 -3.53 -2.80
CA HIS A 24 2.48 -3.55 -1.50
C HIS A 24 2.31 -2.11 -1.03
N VAL A 25 1.08 -1.73 -0.70
CA VAL A 25 0.69 -0.38 -0.29
C VAL A 25 -0.03 -0.46 1.04
N CYS A 26 0.51 0.21 2.05
CA CYS A 26 -0.07 0.26 3.38
C CYS A 26 -0.08 1.72 3.88
N PRO A 27 -1.24 2.40 3.79
CA PRO A 27 -1.42 3.72 4.39
C PRO A 27 -1.23 3.64 5.90
N THR A 28 -0.51 4.59 6.48
CA THR A 28 -0.23 4.65 7.92
C THR A 28 -0.63 6.03 8.46
N ARG A 29 -0.68 6.19 9.78
CA ARG A 29 -0.96 7.50 10.41
C ARG A 29 0.06 8.58 9.99
N ASP A 30 1.31 8.19 9.71
CA ASP A 30 2.41 9.11 9.45
C ASP A 30 2.75 9.25 7.95
N GLY A 31 2.01 8.56 7.07
CA GLY A 31 2.28 8.57 5.62
C GLY A 31 2.02 7.23 4.96
N LEU A 32 2.78 6.89 3.93
CA LEU A 32 2.54 5.71 3.09
C LEU A 32 3.73 4.74 3.13
N TYR A 33 3.49 3.50 3.57
CA TYR A 33 4.45 2.42 3.41
C TYR A 33 4.27 1.75 2.04
N LEU A 34 5.37 1.71 1.27
CA LEU A 34 5.44 1.06 -0.03
C LEU A 34 6.53 -0.01 -0.02
N SER A 35 6.19 -1.21 -0.47
CA SER A 35 7.16 -2.28 -0.69
C SER A 35 6.98 -2.88 -2.08
N VAL A 36 8.09 -3.20 -2.72
CA VAL A 36 8.12 -3.75 -4.08
C VAL A 36 8.81 -5.10 -4.02
N ASP A 37 8.05 -6.16 -4.32
CA ASP A 37 8.57 -7.51 -4.54
C ASP A 37 8.72 -7.72 -6.05
N ARG A 38 9.90 -8.06 -6.54
CA ARG A 38 10.18 -8.19 -7.98
C ARG A 38 10.39 -9.65 -8.35
N TYR A 39 9.82 -10.07 -9.47
CA TYR A 39 10.08 -11.38 -10.05
C TYR A 39 11.22 -11.25 -11.08
N GLY A 40 12.39 -11.81 -10.76
CA GLY A 40 13.54 -11.89 -11.68
C GLY A 40 14.76 -11.05 -11.26
N VAL A 41 15.69 -10.86 -12.20
CA VAL A 41 16.97 -10.17 -11.98
C VAL A 41 16.98 -8.80 -12.66
N GLY A 42 17.15 -7.74 -11.86
CA GLY A 42 17.48 -6.40 -12.35
C GLY A 42 16.49 -5.28 -12.00
N ALA A 43 16.80 -4.08 -12.50
CA ALA A 43 16.07 -2.84 -12.26
C ALA A 43 14.74 -2.72 -13.05
N GLN A 44 14.05 -3.84 -13.35
CA GLN A 44 12.78 -3.79 -14.10
C GLN A 44 11.76 -2.86 -13.45
N GLU A 45 11.12 -2.04 -14.28
CA GLU A 45 10.03 -1.16 -13.85
C GLU A 45 8.81 -2.00 -13.50
N LEU A 46 8.12 -1.61 -12.43
CA LEU A 46 6.84 -2.20 -12.06
C LEU A 46 5.74 -1.26 -12.55
N THR A 47 5.03 -1.70 -13.59
CA THR A 47 3.96 -0.91 -14.21
C THR A 47 2.60 -1.46 -13.79
N LEU A 48 1.81 -0.63 -13.12
CA LEU A 48 0.41 -0.93 -12.82
C LEU A 48 -0.44 -0.79 -14.08
N THR A 49 -1.48 -1.61 -14.20
CA THR A 49 -2.51 -1.35 -15.22
C THR A 49 -3.26 -0.06 -14.90
N ARG A 50 -3.98 0.49 -15.90
CA ARG A 50 -4.84 1.66 -15.68
C ARG A 50 -5.81 1.47 -14.52
N GLU A 51 -6.44 0.30 -14.45
CA GLU A 51 -7.43 -0.01 -13.40
C GLU A 51 -6.78 -0.09 -12.02
N GLN A 52 -5.61 -0.74 -11.91
CA GLN A 52 -4.85 -0.81 -10.67
C GLN A 52 -4.35 0.58 -10.22
N GLY A 53 -3.92 1.41 -11.17
CA GLY A 53 -3.52 2.79 -10.87
C GLY A 53 -4.70 3.63 -10.36
N LEU A 54 -5.87 3.52 -10.97
CA LEU A 54 -7.08 4.23 -10.51
C LEU A 54 -7.53 3.74 -9.13
N ASP A 55 -7.48 2.44 -8.88
CA ASP A 55 -7.79 1.86 -7.59
C ASP A 55 -6.82 2.33 -6.50
N LEU A 56 -5.52 2.38 -6.79
CA LEU A 56 -4.51 2.94 -5.90
C LEU A 56 -4.79 4.41 -5.56
N LEU A 57 -5.10 5.23 -6.57
CA LEU A 57 -5.42 6.64 -6.34
C LEU A 57 -6.66 6.80 -5.46
N ARG A 58 -7.71 5.99 -5.68
CA ARG A 58 -8.92 5.99 -4.84
C ARG A 58 -8.60 5.59 -3.40
N LEU A 59 -7.84 4.51 -3.20
CA LEU A 59 -7.40 4.08 -1.87
C LEU A 59 -6.67 5.21 -1.14
N LEU A 60 -5.72 5.87 -1.80
CA LEU A 60 -4.97 6.98 -1.19
C LEU A 60 -5.87 8.18 -0.88
N GLN A 61 -6.83 8.48 -1.77
CA GLN A 61 -7.81 9.54 -1.53
C GLN A 61 -8.66 9.23 -0.28
N GLU A 62 -9.19 8.01 -0.15
CA GLU A 62 -10.02 7.62 1.00
C GLU A 62 -9.26 7.63 2.32
N GLN A 63 -7.96 7.36 2.31
CA GLN A 63 -7.15 7.21 3.53
C GLN A 63 -6.48 8.51 3.97
N PHE A 64 -6.21 9.45 3.06
CA PHE A 64 -5.54 10.72 3.37
C PHE A 64 -6.42 11.97 3.21
N VAL A 65 -7.61 11.86 2.61
CA VAL A 65 -8.57 12.96 2.63
C VAL A 65 -9.36 12.90 3.93
N SER A 66 -8.98 13.75 4.88
CA SER A 66 -9.84 14.09 6.02
C SER A 66 -11.18 14.64 5.53
N PRO A 67 -12.30 14.39 6.24
CA PRO A 67 -13.52 15.13 6.01
C PRO A 67 -13.24 16.63 6.21
N GLY A 68 -13.29 17.37 5.10
CA GLY A 68 -13.30 18.83 4.95
C GLY A 68 -12.73 19.70 6.07
N ASP A 69 -11.68 20.46 5.74
CA ASP A 69 -11.64 21.87 6.17
C ASP A 69 -12.83 22.63 5.55
#